data_AF-A0A660UHK7-F1
#
_entry.id   AF-A0A660UHK7-F1
#
_cell.length_a   1.000
_cell.length_b   1.000
_cell.length_c   1.000
_cell.angle_alpha   90.00
_cell.angle_beta   90.00
_cell.angle_gamma   90.00
#
_symmetry.space_group_name_H-M   'P 1'
#
loop_
_entity.id
_entity.type
_entity.pdbx_description
1 polymer ?
#
loop_
_entity_poly.entity_id
_entity_poly.type
_entity_poly.pdbx_seq_one_letter_code
_entity_poly.pdbx_strand_id
1 'polypeptide(L)'
;NIQKAKEAAAKDSLRILRTAIEAYAAKNNGIPPGYPNNDTSLSPSVMAFTLQLTTGNAYLQKMPKNTFNGMTGLRIFIDAAPFPTEADGASGWMYKPATKEIRLNWTGTDSEGIDYFEY
;
A
#
# COMPACT_ATOMS: atom_id res chain seq x y z
N ASN A 1 -19.33 -7.61 -16.78
CA ASN A 1 -19.74 -7.37 -15.37
C ASN A 1 -18.76 -6.35 -14.77
N ILE A 2 -19.25 -5.18 -14.34
CA ILE A 2 -18.42 -4.06 -13.85
C ILE A 2 -17.73 -4.39 -12.51
N GLN A 3 -18.35 -5.19 -11.65
CA GLN A 3 -17.80 -5.55 -10.34
C GLN A 3 -16.51 -6.38 -10.47
N LYS A 4 -16.55 -7.45 -11.27
CA LYS A 4 -15.37 -8.29 -11.57
C LYS A 4 -14.21 -7.51 -12.21
N ALA A 5 -14.52 -6.48 -12.99
CA ALA A 5 -13.50 -5.59 -13.55
C ALA A 5 -12.81 -4.74 -12.47
N LYS A 6 -13.59 -4.21 -11.49
CA LYS A 6 -13.03 -3.49 -10.34
C LYS A 6 -12.19 -4.39 -9.43
N GLU A 7 -12.65 -5.62 -9.19
CA GLU A 7 -11.91 -6.64 -8.42
C GLU A 7 -10.54 -6.94 -9.05
N ALA A 8 -10.50 -7.18 -10.37
CA ALA A 8 -9.26 -7.43 -11.09
C ALA A 8 -8.31 -6.22 -11.04
N ALA A 9 -8.84 -5.00 -11.23
CA ALA A 9 -8.04 -3.77 -11.15
C ALA A 9 -7.45 -3.53 -9.74
N ALA A 10 -8.21 -3.86 -8.70
CA ALA A 10 -7.75 -3.78 -7.32
C ALA A 10 -6.62 -4.78 -7.04
N LYS A 11 -6.79 -6.05 -7.42
CA LYS A 11 -5.76 -7.09 -7.28
C LYS A 11 -4.48 -6.75 -8.06
N ASP A 12 -4.62 -6.21 -9.26
CA ASP A 12 -3.46 -5.77 -10.05
C ASP A 12 -2.73 -4.58 -9.40
N SER A 13 -3.47 -3.61 -8.86
CA SER A 13 -2.88 -2.47 -8.14
C SER A 13 -2.13 -2.92 -6.88
N LEU A 14 -2.69 -3.87 -6.11
CA LEU A 14 -2.01 -4.48 -4.97
C LEU A 14 -0.75 -5.24 -5.39
N ARG A 15 -0.81 -6.03 -6.47
CA ARG A 15 0.35 -6.73 -7.02
C ARG A 15 1.47 -5.76 -7.38
N ILE A 16 1.15 -4.65 -8.04
CA ILE A 16 2.10 -3.60 -8.41
C ILE A 16 2.74 -2.98 -7.15
N LEU A 17 1.93 -2.60 -6.17
CA LEU A 17 2.41 -2.01 -4.92
C LEU A 17 3.33 -2.97 -4.14
N ARG A 18 2.90 -4.23 -3.95
CA ARG A 18 3.68 -5.27 -3.26
C ARG A 18 5.00 -5.53 -3.96
N THR A 19 4.99 -5.61 -5.29
CA THR A 19 6.22 -5.79 -6.09
C THR A 19 7.18 -4.63 -5.92
N ALA A 20 6.67 -3.38 -5.95
CA ALA A 20 7.49 -2.19 -5.75
C ALA A 20 8.10 -2.12 -4.34
N ILE A 21 7.33 -2.46 -3.31
CA ILE A 21 7.79 -2.51 -1.91
C ILE A 21 8.92 -3.52 -1.76
N GLU A 22 8.76 -4.74 -2.29
CA GLU A 22 9.79 -5.78 -2.19
C GLU A 22 11.05 -5.41 -2.98
N ALA A 23 10.89 -4.89 -4.21
CA ALA A 23 12.02 -4.44 -5.02
C ALA A 23 12.80 -3.31 -4.33
N TYR A 24 12.09 -2.37 -3.71
CA TYR A 24 12.71 -1.31 -2.92
C TYR A 24 13.48 -1.89 -1.72
N ALA A 25 12.85 -2.74 -0.93
CA ALA A 25 13.48 -3.34 0.23
C ALA A 25 14.73 -4.14 -0.15
N ALA A 26 14.67 -4.92 -1.23
CA ALA A 26 15.81 -5.69 -1.73
C ALA A 26 17.02 -4.82 -2.07
N LYS A 27 16.80 -3.63 -2.65
CA LYS A 27 17.89 -2.68 -2.97
C LYS A 27 18.41 -1.93 -1.74
N ASN A 28 17.61 -1.81 -0.69
CA ASN A 28 17.92 -1.00 0.50
C ASN A 28 18.17 -1.88 1.74
N ASN A 29 18.93 -2.97 1.58
CA ASN A 29 19.34 -3.86 2.68
C ASN A 29 18.18 -4.42 3.51
N GLY A 30 17.05 -4.70 2.85
CA GLY A 30 15.82 -5.19 3.50
C GLY A 30 14.95 -4.09 4.10
N ILE A 31 15.40 -2.84 4.13
CA ILE A 31 14.65 -1.72 4.71
C ILE A 31 13.54 -1.30 3.74
N PRO A 32 12.27 -1.44 4.15
CA PRO A 32 11.15 -1.15 3.27
C PRO A 32 10.91 0.37 3.16
N PRO A 33 10.21 0.81 2.09
CA PRO A 33 9.90 2.23 1.92
C PRO A 33 9.00 2.70 3.06
N GLY A 34 9.13 3.97 3.44
CA GLY A 34 8.37 4.61 4.52
C GLY A 34 9.27 5.24 5.59
N TYR A 35 10.46 4.70 5.81
CA TYR A 35 11.43 5.27 6.76
C TYR A 35 12.24 6.39 6.09
N PRO A 36 12.22 7.63 6.62
CA PRO A 36 13.03 8.72 6.08
C PRO A 36 14.52 8.33 6.01
N ASN A 37 15.16 8.57 4.86
CA ASN A 37 16.56 8.20 4.60
C ASN A 37 16.90 6.72 4.82
N ASN A 38 15.89 5.83 4.83
CA ASN A 38 16.04 4.41 5.22
C ASN A 38 16.52 4.22 6.67
N ASP A 39 16.28 5.20 7.55
CA ASP A 39 16.62 5.09 8.96
C ASP A 39 15.42 4.56 9.75
N THR A 40 15.49 3.31 10.19
CA THR A 40 14.41 2.65 10.96
C THR A 40 14.25 3.20 12.37
N SER A 41 15.14 4.07 12.85
CA SER A 41 14.96 4.80 14.10
C SER A 41 14.01 6.01 13.95
N LEU A 42 13.75 6.46 12.72
CA LEU A 42 12.83 7.55 12.42
C LEU A 42 11.42 7.03 12.18
N SER A 43 10.42 7.78 12.64
CA SER A 43 9.02 7.44 12.39
C SER A 43 8.71 7.37 10.89
N PRO A 44 8.03 6.31 10.43
CA PRO A 44 7.58 6.23 9.05
C PRO A 44 6.68 7.40 8.63
N SER A 45 6.76 7.78 7.36
CA SER A 45 5.90 8.81 6.79
C SER A 45 5.43 8.47 5.36
N VAL A 46 4.25 8.99 5.01
CA VAL A 46 3.69 8.91 3.65
C VAL A 46 4.60 9.60 2.63
N MET A 47 5.24 10.71 3.03
CA MET A 47 6.17 11.45 2.17
C MET A 47 7.38 10.60 1.82
N ALA A 48 8.03 9.98 2.82
CA ALA A 48 9.17 9.10 2.59
C ALA A 48 8.77 7.93 1.68
N PHE A 49 7.68 7.23 2.00
CA PHE A 49 7.17 6.12 1.17
C PHE A 49 6.96 6.53 -0.29
N THR A 50 6.27 7.64 -0.52
CA THR A 50 5.93 8.11 -1.88
C THR A 50 7.19 8.47 -2.65
N LEU A 51 8.08 9.29 -2.07
CA LEU A 51 9.32 9.68 -2.75
C LEU A 51 10.21 8.48 -3.05
N GLN A 52 10.33 7.54 -2.11
CA GLN A 52 11.16 6.35 -2.27
C GLN A 52 10.69 5.44 -3.40
N LEU A 53 9.37 5.34 -3.64
CA LEU A 53 8.83 4.50 -4.70
C LEU A 53 8.65 5.22 -6.05
N THR A 54 8.48 6.54 -6.07
CA THR A 54 8.21 7.27 -7.32
C THR A 54 9.37 8.12 -7.84
N THR A 55 10.38 8.43 -7.03
CA THR A 55 11.51 9.27 -7.49
C THR A 55 12.27 8.56 -8.60
N GLY A 56 12.52 9.28 -9.69
CA GLY A 56 13.21 8.76 -10.87
C GLY A 56 12.46 7.62 -11.58
N ASN A 57 11.17 7.40 -11.26
CA ASN A 57 10.35 6.33 -11.81
C ASN A 57 10.95 4.92 -11.67
N ALA A 58 11.76 4.70 -10.63
CA ALA A 58 12.52 3.45 -10.48
C ALA A 58 11.65 2.24 -10.10
N TYR A 59 10.55 2.45 -9.37
CA TYR A 59 9.65 1.38 -8.93
C TYR A 59 8.21 1.61 -9.37
N LEU A 60 7.74 2.85 -9.24
CA LEU A 60 6.41 3.29 -9.68
C LEU A 60 6.54 4.58 -10.49
N GLN A 61 5.77 4.68 -11.57
CA GLN A 61 5.60 5.96 -12.30
C GLN A 61 4.79 6.96 -11.46
N LYS A 62 3.80 6.45 -10.72
CA LYS A 62 2.97 7.19 -9.77
C LYS A 62 2.25 6.20 -8.85
N MET A 63 1.72 6.69 -7.74
CA MET A 63 0.88 5.90 -6.86
C MET A 63 -0.38 5.38 -7.59
N PRO A 64 -0.66 4.07 -7.55
CA PRO A 64 -1.91 3.50 -8.03
C PRO A 64 -3.12 4.09 -7.29
N LYS A 65 -4.22 4.28 -8.02
CA LYS A 65 -5.51 4.67 -7.44
C LYS A 65 -6.21 3.42 -6.92
N ASN A 66 -6.78 3.50 -5.72
CA ASN A 66 -7.76 2.53 -5.28
C ASN A 66 -9.00 2.65 -6.19
N THR A 67 -9.40 1.54 -6.82
CA THR A 67 -10.47 1.52 -7.83
C THR A 67 -11.86 1.80 -7.25
N PHE A 68 -12.04 1.67 -5.94
CA PHE A 68 -13.33 1.82 -5.28
C PHE A 68 -13.59 3.25 -4.79
N ASN A 69 -12.60 3.90 -4.17
CA ASN A 69 -12.72 5.28 -3.68
C ASN A 69 -11.97 6.33 -4.53
N GLY A 70 -11.20 5.89 -5.53
CA GLY A 70 -10.45 6.78 -6.43
C GLY A 70 -9.22 7.45 -5.80
N MET A 71 -8.92 7.16 -4.53
CA MET A 71 -7.85 7.80 -3.76
C MET A 71 -6.50 7.14 -4.06
N THR A 72 -5.43 7.95 -4.11
CA THR A 72 -4.03 7.48 -4.15
C THR A 72 -3.35 7.53 -2.79
N GLY A 73 -3.99 8.21 -1.81
CA GLY A 73 -3.44 8.45 -0.49
C GLY A 73 -3.26 7.17 0.32
N LEU A 74 -2.30 7.21 1.24
CA LEU A 74 -1.91 6.09 2.09
C LEU A 74 -2.04 6.49 3.56
N ARG A 75 -2.62 5.61 4.39
CA ARG A 75 -2.44 5.65 5.85
C ARG A 75 -1.27 4.75 6.23
N ILE A 76 -0.26 5.32 6.87
CA ILE A 76 0.95 4.60 7.30
C ILE A 76 0.92 4.34 8.81
N PHE A 77 1.30 3.13 9.23
CA PHE A 77 1.34 2.74 10.64
C PHE A 77 2.78 2.68 11.12
N ILE A 78 3.05 3.29 12.27
CA ILE A 78 4.34 3.20 12.97
C ILE A 78 4.55 1.78 13.52
N ASP A 79 5.81 1.43 13.79
CA ASP A 79 6.22 0.06 14.14
C ASP A 79 5.48 -0.51 15.36
N ALA A 80 5.34 0.31 16.40
CA ALA A 80 4.66 -0.04 17.64
C ALA A 80 3.13 -0.11 17.51
N ALA A 81 2.53 0.47 16.47
CA ALA A 81 1.08 0.43 16.27
C ALA A 81 0.68 -0.92 15.61
N PRO A 82 -0.40 -1.56 16.04
CA PRO A 82 -0.92 -2.74 15.35
C PRO A 82 -1.38 -2.37 13.93
N PHE A 83 -1.33 -3.34 13.01
CA PHE A 83 -2.04 -3.19 11.74
C PHE A 83 -3.55 -3.32 12.02
N PRO A 84 -4.41 -2.47 11.44
CA PRO A 84 -5.85 -2.56 11.67
C PRO A 84 -6.42 -3.86 11.12
N THR A 85 -7.50 -4.34 11.73
CA THR A 85 -8.21 -5.56 11.33
C THR A 85 -9.32 -5.31 10.30
N GLU A 86 -9.64 -4.04 10.02
CA GLU A 86 -10.71 -3.65 9.12
C GLU A 86 -10.34 -2.39 8.32
N ALA A 87 -10.95 -2.24 7.15
CA ALA A 87 -10.89 -1.01 6.36
C ALA A 87 -11.76 0.09 6.98
N ASP A 88 -11.31 1.34 6.87
CA ASP A 88 -12.08 2.53 7.27
C ASP A 88 -12.51 3.41 6.08
N GLY A 89 -12.00 3.11 4.87
CA GLY A 89 -12.26 3.87 3.65
C GLY A 89 -11.68 5.29 3.61
N ALA A 90 -10.95 5.72 4.65
CA ALA A 90 -10.45 7.09 4.80
C ALA A 90 -9.21 7.40 3.93
N SER A 91 -8.65 6.40 3.27
CA SER A 91 -7.51 6.51 2.36
C SER A 91 -7.62 5.49 1.23
N GLY A 92 -6.77 5.55 0.22
CA GLY A 92 -6.74 4.52 -0.82
C GLY A 92 -6.15 3.21 -0.31
N TRP A 93 -5.12 3.31 0.52
CA TRP A 93 -4.28 2.19 0.96
C TRP A 93 -3.93 2.30 2.44
N MET A 94 -3.71 1.16 3.09
CA MET A 94 -3.17 1.06 4.44
C MET A 94 -1.85 0.30 4.39
N TYR A 95 -0.80 0.81 5.04
CA TYR A 95 0.55 0.23 4.95
C TYR A 95 1.31 0.28 6.26
N LYS A 96 2.00 -0.81 6.60
CA LYS A 96 2.94 -0.88 7.72
C LYS A 96 4.32 -1.28 7.20
N PRO A 97 5.30 -0.36 7.24
CA PRO A 97 6.66 -0.65 6.80
C PRO A 97 7.29 -1.84 7.51
N ALA A 98 7.19 -1.90 8.84
CA ALA A 98 7.81 -2.95 9.65
C ALA A 98 7.45 -4.39 9.22
N THR A 99 6.28 -4.60 8.61
CA THR A 99 5.82 -5.90 8.10
C THR A 99 5.70 -5.94 6.58
N LYS A 100 5.99 -4.83 5.89
CA LYS A 100 5.72 -4.62 4.45
C LYS A 100 4.26 -4.82 4.04
N GLU A 101 3.36 -4.86 5.01
CA GLU A 101 1.96 -5.20 4.79
C GLU A 101 1.24 -4.00 4.18
N ILE A 102 0.74 -4.17 2.95
CA ILE A 102 -0.13 -3.20 2.27
C ILE A 102 -1.47 -3.84 1.93
N ARG A 103 -2.54 -3.15 2.33
CA ARG A 103 -3.92 -3.57 2.10
C ARG A 103 -4.74 -2.49 1.41
N LEU A 104 -5.71 -2.92 0.62
CA LEU A 104 -6.70 -2.06 -0.02
C LEU A 104 -7.62 -1.49 1.05
N ASN A 105 -7.71 -0.17 1.18
CA ASN A 105 -8.59 0.44 2.18
C ASN A 105 -9.97 0.72 1.57
N TRP A 106 -10.82 -0.30 1.56
CA TRP A 106 -12.20 -0.18 1.10
C TRP A 106 -13.10 -1.12 1.88
N THR A 107 -14.25 -0.61 2.34
CA THR A 107 -15.25 -1.41 3.05
C THR A 107 -16.11 -2.18 2.05
N GLY A 108 -16.20 -3.50 2.21
CA GLY A 108 -17.11 -4.35 1.43
C GLY A 108 -16.44 -5.61 0.91
N THR A 109 -17.20 -6.40 0.15
CA THR A 109 -16.74 -7.70 -0.35
C THR A 109 -16.77 -7.79 -1.87
N ASP A 110 -15.99 -8.73 -2.38
CA ASP A 110 -16.02 -9.13 -3.78
C ASP A 110 -17.25 -9.97 -4.13
N SER A 111 -17.35 -10.38 -5.39
CA SER A 111 -18.45 -11.19 -5.90
C SER A 111 -18.52 -12.60 -5.30
N GLU A 112 -17.52 -13.01 -4.53
CA GLU A 112 -17.44 -14.29 -3.81
C GLU A 112 -17.62 -14.12 -2.28
N GLY A 113 -17.79 -12.88 -1.80
CA GLY A 113 -17.97 -12.58 -0.39
C GLY A 113 -16.65 -12.39 0.38
N ILE A 114 -15.51 -12.31 -0.30
CA ILE A 114 -14.22 -12.02 0.33
C ILE A 114 -14.11 -10.52 0.59
N ASP A 115 -13.75 -10.14 1.81
CA ASP A 115 -13.48 -8.74 2.14
C ASP A 115 -12.35 -8.21 1.26
N TYR A 116 -12.57 -7.05 0.64
CA TYR A 116 -11.54 -6.35 -0.12
C TYR A 116 -10.30 -6.04 0.71
N PHE A 117 -10.47 -5.89 2.02
CA PHE A 117 -9.36 -5.70 2.94
C PHE A 117 -8.47 -6.95 3.09
N GLU A 118 -8.97 -8.15 2.77
CA GLU A 118 -8.22 -9.42 2.87
C GLU A 118 -7.52 -9.84 1.56
N TYR A 119 -7.60 -9.00 0.52
CA TYR A 119 -6.89 -9.20 -0.75
C TYR A 119 -5.37 -9.11 -0.63
#